data_AF-A0A212KTT9-F1
#
_entry.id   AF-A0A212KTT9-F1
#
_cell.length_a   1.000
_cell.length_b   1.000
_cell.length_c   1.000
_cell.angle_alpha   90.00
_cell.angle_beta   90.00
_cell.angle_gamma   90.00
#
_symmetry.space_group_name_H-M   'P 1'
#
loop_
_entity.id
_entity.type
_entity.pdbx_description
1 polymer ?
#
loop_
_entity_poly.entity_id
_entity_poly.type
_entity_poly.pdbx_seq_one_letter_code
_entity_poly.pdbx_strand_id
1 'polypeptide(L)'
;MNNALQAIQWLENSQSISILDGQFVQDGFGTRFRRWLNPTYNTDLIQQVVHKIQLALPTSTFADEQKAFARIGDLCINKHQRNVRMTKQLKALDRILVQFREENPLQHTANKQALAKWERYGFRQDVFFDHPEFAEWLLSTPVASQMKVTRDDIELVEGIPALRVEGELFPFSLLQERFSVETAPAFKEKFIVDRRTRDVYTYLDNGLGLQKHHPYLATLPAPISTLSEADYQTTLDMARRHIRAEEMDLSAEERASRNEGRDFILQIVSSKVSGSDTNATTLLYQRKHPWLRVIAGRDNPDLGTKKGEVYDFGFGWKGGAAALPFMTKQGQFRILDLWNYKTPEERVVTNCAISETEVRDLFEYSSKYHRDSTNLGRHIGFNLTEQNCSVFVRYGAKIVGIKVPTEIKITALIARIAPEWMKQARRKITEVGGEIGSLLDRFTAWIPDPVKAAVTLPVKKVHAFATWIFDKCAATFLAIGRFLAGGAFGEPGRAFVQAGEESRNIEPPLWNPLRNFSLSDYKINLPAILQEWQLNQAGTVVYDRPVKLSIVPPVEQGA
;
A
#
# COMPACT_ATOMS: atom_id res chain seq x y z
N MET A 1 -4.45 -37.46 -38.81
CA MET A 1 -4.40 -38.05 -37.45
C MET A 1 -3.02 -38.56 -37.01
N ASN A 2 -2.25 -39.32 -37.81
CA ASN A 2 -1.01 -39.97 -37.30
C ASN A 2 0.12 -38.98 -36.89
N ASN A 3 0.23 -37.81 -37.55
CA ASN A 3 1.31 -36.85 -37.30
C ASN A 3 1.18 -36.05 -35.97
N ALA A 4 -0.04 -35.67 -35.56
CA ALA A 4 -0.26 -34.92 -34.33
C ALA A 4 -0.05 -35.81 -33.08
N LEU A 5 -0.54 -37.05 -33.11
CA LEU A 5 -0.34 -38.01 -32.02
C LEU A 5 1.15 -38.35 -31.83
N GLN A 6 1.90 -38.49 -32.93
CA GLN A 6 3.36 -38.66 -32.86
C GLN A 6 4.06 -37.43 -32.26
N ALA A 7 3.63 -36.22 -32.63
CA ALA A 7 4.18 -35.00 -32.06
C ALA A 7 3.97 -34.88 -30.54
N ILE A 8 2.83 -35.34 -30.02
CA ILE A 8 2.57 -35.44 -28.58
C ILE A 8 3.61 -36.36 -27.92
N GLN A 9 3.79 -37.57 -28.45
CA GLN A 9 4.77 -38.52 -27.91
C GLN A 9 6.20 -37.96 -27.91
N TRP A 10 6.60 -37.25 -28.96
CA TRP A 10 7.93 -36.61 -29.00
C TRP A 10 8.07 -35.55 -27.90
N LEU A 11 7.07 -34.68 -27.76
CA LEU A 11 7.09 -33.62 -26.75
C LEU A 11 7.06 -34.15 -25.31
N GLU A 12 6.27 -35.19 -25.03
CA GLU A 12 6.22 -35.86 -23.73
C GLU A 12 7.56 -36.52 -23.36
N ASN A 13 8.25 -37.08 -24.35
CA ASN A 13 9.63 -37.57 -24.21
C ASN A 13 10.68 -36.44 -24.22
N SER A 14 10.27 -35.19 -23.97
CA SER A 14 11.13 -34.00 -23.94
C SER A 14 11.88 -33.68 -25.24
N GLN A 15 11.49 -34.29 -26.36
CA GLN A 15 12.08 -34.01 -27.68
C GLN A 15 11.53 -32.69 -28.23
N SER A 16 12.30 -32.01 -29.07
CA SER A 16 11.87 -30.77 -29.72
C SER A 16 11.29 -31.08 -31.10
N ILE A 17 10.31 -30.28 -31.50
CA ILE A 17 9.63 -30.40 -32.79
C ILE A 17 9.77 -29.11 -33.59
N SER A 18 9.65 -29.24 -34.90
CA SER A 18 9.59 -28.16 -35.88
C SER A 18 8.55 -28.47 -36.96
N ILE A 19 8.33 -27.52 -37.87
CA ILE A 19 7.44 -27.69 -39.01
C ILE A 19 8.27 -27.89 -40.28
N LEU A 20 8.02 -28.97 -41.00
CA LEU A 20 8.57 -29.23 -42.33
C LEU A 20 7.43 -29.68 -43.24
N ASP A 21 7.31 -29.08 -44.43
CA ASP A 21 6.24 -29.37 -45.40
C ASP A 21 4.83 -29.37 -44.79
N GLY A 22 4.60 -28.45 -43.85
CA GLY A 22 3.33 -28.33 -43.15
C GLY A 22 3.05 -29.45 -42.14
N GLN A 23 3.98 -30.33 -41.81
CA GLN A 23 3.83 -31.39 -40.81
C GLN A 23 4.72 -31.16 -39.59
N PHE A 24 4.32 -31.69 -38.44
CA PHE A 24 5.21 -31.74 -37.28
C PHE A 24 6.30 -32.79 -37.52
N VAL A 25 7.55 -32.42 -37.30
CA VAL A 25 8.68 -33.33 -37.37
C VAL A 25 9.51 -33.25 -36.09
N GLN A 26 10.06 -34.39 -35.67
CA GLN A 26 11.03 -34.42 -34.58
C GLN A 26 12.35 -33.79 -35.04
N ASP A 27 12.92 -32.91 -34.22
CA ASP A 27 14.19 -32.31 -34.56
C ASP A 27 15.35 -33.31 -34.49
N GLY A 28 16.06 -33.43 -35.60
CA GLY A 28 17.35 -34.10 -35.66
C GLY A 28 18.44 -33.41 -34.82
N PHE A 29 19.59 -34.05 -34.68
CA PHE A 29 20.73 -33.51 -33.94
C PHE A 29 21.17 -32.13 -34.49
N GLY A 30 21.29 -31.98 -35.81
CA GLY A 30 21.72 -30.73 -36.43
C GLY A 30 20.78 -29.55 -36.12
N THR A 31 19.48 -29.77 -36.18
CA THR A 31 18.47 -28.74 -35.82
C THR A 31 18.57 -28.38 -34.34
N ARG A 32 18.67 -29.37 -33.44
CA ARG A 32 18.84 -29.12 -32.00
C ARG A 32 20.12 -28.34 -31.70
N PHE A 33 21.23 -28.70 -32.34
CA PHE A 33 22.51 -28.00 -32.20
C PHE A 33 22.42 -26.55 -32.70
N ARG A 34 21.74 -26.32 -33.83
CA ARG A 34 21.51 -24.96 -34.36
C ARG A 34 20.59 -24.13 -33.47
N ARG A 35 19.55 -24.73 -32.88
CA ARG A 35 18.68 -24.07 -31.89
C ARG A 35 19.45 -23.65 -30.63
N TRP A 36 20.44 -24.45 -30.22
CA TRP A 36 21.32 -24.14 -29.11
C TRP A 36 22.28 -22.97 -29.44
N LEU A 37 22.90 -22.99 -30.64
CA LEU A 37 23.81 -21.94 -31.09
C LEU A 37 23.13 -20.61 -31.46
N ASN A 38 21.88 -20.67 -31.93
CA ASN A 38 21.16 -19.49 -32.42
C ASN A 38 19.78 -19.35 -31.76
N PRO A 39 19.66 -18.51 -30.72
CA PRO A 39 18.40 -18.27 -30.02
C PRO A 39 17.28 -17.69 -30.90
N THR A 40 17.63 -16.94 -31.95
CA THR A 40 16.65 -16.38 -32.91
C THR A 40 16.06 -17.50 -33.76
N TYR A 41 16.91 -18.35 -34.34
CA TYR A 41 16.48 -19.53 -35.08
C TYR A 41 15.58 -20.47 -34.24
N ASN A 42 15.92 -20.65 -32.96
CA ASN A 42 15.07 -21.39 -32.04
C ASN A 42 13.70 -20.74 -31.85
N THR A 43 13.65 -19.41 -31.72
CA THR A 43 12.41 -18.65 -31.56
C THR A 43 11.53 -18.79 -32.79
N ASP A 44 12.08 -18.67 -33.99
CA ASP A 44 11.34 -18.78 -35.25
C ASP A 44 10.69 -20.16 -35.42
N LEU A 45 11.40 -21.23 -35.09
CA LEU A 45 10.84 -22.59 -35.14
C LEU A 45 9.69 -22.79 -34.14
N ILE A 46 9.80 -22.24 -32.94
CA ILE A 46 8.69 -22.29 -31.96
C ILE A 46 7.51 -21.48 -32.48
N GLN A 47 7.74 -20.31 -33.08
CA GLN A 47 6.67 -19.48 -33.65
C GLN A 47 5.91 -20.21 -34.76
N GLN A 48 6.61 -20.94 -35.64
CA GLN A 48 5.97 -21.75 -36.68
C GLN A 48 5.06 -22.82 -36.08
N VAL A 49 5.53 -23.52 -35.04
CA VAL A 49 4.73 -24.51 -34.31
C VAL A 49 3.49 -23.87 -33.68
N VAL A 50 3.66 -22.75 -32.96
CA VAL A 50 2.55 -22.00 -32.34
C VAL A 50 1.54 -21.55 -33.40
N HIS A 51 2.01 -20.97 -34.49
CA HIS A 51 1.17 -20.49 -35.58
C HIS A 51 0.37 -21.62 -36.24
N LYS A 52 1.01 -22.77 -36.50
CA LYS A 52 0.33 -23.96 -37.03
C LYS A 52 -0.80 -24.42 -36.10
N ILE A 53 -0.56 -24.45 -34.79
CA ILE A 53 -1.58 -24.84 -33.80
C ILE A 53 -2.74 -23.83 -33.80
N GLN A 54 -2.43 -22.53 -33.79
CA GLN A 54 -3.45 -21.46 -33.79
C GLN A 54 -4.33 -21.49 -35.03
N LEU A 55 -3.79 -21.84 -36.20
CA LEU A 55 -4.57 -21.99 -37.43
C LEU A 55 -5.40 -23.28 -37.44
N ALA A 56 -4.83 -24.39 -36.97
CA ALA A 56 -5.47 -25.70 -37.06
C ALA A 56 -6.62 -25.90 -36.06
N LEU A 57 -6.54 -25.32 -34.86
CA LEU A 57 -7.55 -25.46 -33.81
C LEU A 57 -8.96 -25.00 -34.24
N PRO A 58 -9.17 -23.75 -34.69
CA PRO A 58 -10.51 -23.29 -35.07
C PRO A 58 -11.00 -23.83 -36.41
N THR A 59 -10.10 -24.38 -37.25
CA THR A 59 -10.45 -24.86 -38.60
C THR A 59 -10.68 -26.37 -38.67
N SER A 60 -10.21 -27.14 -37.68
CA SER A 60 -10.46 -28.58 -37.65
C SER A 60 -11.91 -28.87 -37.33
N THR A 61 -12.53 -29.74 -38.13
CA THR A 61 -13.91 -30.20 -37.96
C THR A 61 -14.01 -31.47 -37.10
N PHE A 62 -12.87 -32.07 -36.72
CA PHE A 62 -12.81 -33.31 -35.95
C PHE A 62 -12.37 -33.06 -34.51
N ALA A 63 -13.21 -33.44 -33.54
CA ALA A 63 -12.95 -33.24 -32.11
C ALA A 63 -11.63 -33.86 -31.64
N ASP A 64 -11.27 -35.06 -32.11
CA ASP A 64 -10.02 -35.74 -31.73
C ASP A 64 -8.78 -35.00 -32.23
N GLU A 65 -8.87 -34.36 -33.39
CA GLU A 65 -7.78 -33.57 -33.94
C GLU A 65 -7.62 -32.25 -33.18
N GLN A 66 -8.73 -31.58 -32.85
CA GLN A 66 -8.72 -30.42 -31.96
C GLN A 66 -8.08 -30.75 -30.60
N LYS A 67 -8.46 -31.88 -29.98
CA LYS A 67 -7.85 -32.36 -28.72
C LYS A 67 -6.34 -32.60 -28.88
N ALA A 68 -5.92 -33.22 -29.98
CA ALA A 68 -4.50 -33.47 -30.24
C ALA A 68 -3.70 -32.16 -30.39
N PHE A 69 -4.19 -31.20 -31.18
CA PHE A 69 -3.56 -29.89 -31.32
C PHE A 69 -3.54 -29.11 -30.01
N ALA A 70 -4.62 -29.20 -29.21
CA ALA A 70 -4.68 -28.55 -27.92
C ALA A 70 -3.61 -29.11 -26.97
N ARG A 71 -3.45 -30.44 -26.92
CA ARG A 71 -2.42 -31.11 -26.13
C ARG A 71 -1.00 -30.75 -26.57
N ILE A 72 -0.73 -30.67 -27.88
CA ILE A 72 0.55 -30.19 -28.40
C ILE A 72 0.81 -28.75 -27.94
N GLY A 73 -0.21 -27.90 -27.98
CA GLY A 73 -0.15 -26.52 -27.50
C GLY A 73 0.25 -26.42 -26.02
N ASP A 74 -0.37 -27.21 -25.16
CA ASP A 74 -0.07 -27.28 -23.73
C ASP A 74 1.39 -27.68 -23.47
N LEU A 75 1.84 -28.75 -24.14
CA LEU A 75 3.21 -29.22 -24.03
C LEU A 75 4.22 -28.18 -24.53
N CYS A 76 3.88 -27.46 -25.60
CA CYS A 76 4.69 -26.38 -26.14
C CYS A 76 4.81 -25.20 -25.16
N ILE A 77 3.69 -24.78 -24.54
CA ILE A 77 3.67 -23.74 -23.50
C ILE A 77 4.53 -24.17 -22.32
N ASN A 78 4.31 -25.37 -21.78
CA ASN A 78 5.02 -25.85 -20.60
C ASN A 78 6.54 -25.90 -20.82
N LYS A 79 6.97 -26.36 -21.99
CA LYS A 79 8.37 -26.45 -22.38
C LYS A 79 9.03 -25.08 -22.57
N HIS A 80 8.30 -24.10 -23.10
CA HIS A 80 8.87 -22.84 -23.58
C HIS A 80 8.45 -21.58 -22.81
N GLN A 81 7.61 -21.67 -21.76
CA GLN A 81 7.14 -20.52 -20.98
C GLN A 81 8.24 -19.66 -20.32
N ARG A 82 9.46 -20.18 -20.18
CA ARG A 82 10.62 -19.42 -19.67
C ARG A 82 11.36 -18.63 -20.76
N ASN A 83 11.01 -18.80 -22.03
CA ASN A 83 11.61 -18.07 -23.14
C ASN A 83 10.97 -16.67 -23.26
N VAL A 84 11.69 -15.65 -22.78
CA VAL A 84 11.25 -14.25 -22.77
C VAL A 84 10.81 -13.73 -24.15
N ARG A 85 11.45 -14.22 -25.23
CA ARG A 85 11.12 -13.81 -26.62
C ARG A 85 9.81 -14.38 -27.14
N MET A 86 9.29 -15.44 -26.50
CA MET A 86 8.07 -16.14 -26.89
C MET A 86 6.87 -15.86 -25.97
N THR A 87 7.06 -15.10 -24.90
CA THR A 87 6.03 -14.86 -23.88
C THR A 87 4.72 -14.36 -24.48
N LYS A 88 4.75 -13.40 -25.42
CA LYS A 88 3.52 -12.84 -26.01
C LYS A 88 2.72 -13.90 -26.79
N GLN A 89 3.40 -14.64 -27.66
CA GLN A 89 2.81 -15.68 -28.50
C GLN A 89 2.29 -16.86 -27.66
N LEU A 90 3.06 -17.29 -26.64
CA LEU A 90 2.66 -18.38 -25.75
C LEU A 90 1.48 -17.98 -24.86
N LYS A 91 1.43 -16.73 -24.37
CA LYS A 91 0.25 -16.21 -23.65
C LYS A 91 -1.01 -16.22 -24.53
N ALA A 92 -0.88 -15.79 -25.79
CA ALA A 92 -1.99 -15.77 -26.73
C ALA A 92 -2.48 -17.18 -27.09
N LEU A 93 -1.54 -18.10 -27.37
CA LEU A 93 -1.85 -19.50 -27.58
C LEU A 93 -2.57 -20.10 -26.37
N ASP A 94 -2.08 -19.87 -25.17
CA ASP A 94 -2.68 -20.41 -23.94
C ASP A 94 -4.13 -19.95 -23.73
N ARG A 95 -4.47 -18.72 -24.12
CA ARG A 95 -5.84 -18.20 -24.05
C ARG A 95 -6.77 -18.87 -25.07
N ILE A 96 -6.29 -19.09 -26.30
CA ILE A 96 -7.05 -19.82 -27.33
C ILE A 96 -7.32 -21.24 -26.85
N LEU A 97 -6.30 -21.91 -26.30
CA LEU A 97 -6.39 -23.29 -25.85
C LEU A 97 -7.45 -23.52 -24.77
N VAL A 98 -7.74 -22.55 -23.91
CA VAL A 98 -8.77 -22.69 -22.87
C VAL A 98 -10.11 -23.11 -23.48
N GLN A 99 -10.49 -22.59 -24.65
CA GLN A 99 -11.76 -22.91 -25.31
C GLN A 99 -11.86 -24.38 -25.79
N PHE A 100 -10.73 -25.09 -25.86
CA PHE A 100 -10.63 -26.46 -26.38
C PHE A 100 -10.19 -27.48 -25.32
N ARG A 101 -9.98 -27.06 -24.06
CA ARG A 101 -9.64 -27.97 -22.96
C ARG A 101 -10.92 -28.45 -22.26
N GLU A 102 -10.90 -29.68 -21.76
CA GLU A 102 -12.02 -30.24 -20.99
C GLU A 102 -12.12 -29.62 -19.58
N GLU A 103 -10.97 -29.32 -18.98
CA GLU A 103 -10.84 -28.52 -17.77
C GLU A 103 -10.27 -27.16 -18.20
N ASN A 104 -10.74 -26.04 -17.64
CA ASN A 104 -10.36 -24.69 -18.09
C ASN A 104 -9.07 -24.08 -17.46
N PRO A 105 -8.01 -24.78 -16.98
CA PRO A 105 -6.90 -24.05 -16.40
C PRO A 105 -6.01 -23.47 -17.50
N LEU A 106 -5.72 -22.17 -17.39
CA LEU A 106 -4.59 -21.53 -18.08
C LEU A 106 -3.32 -22.29 -17.70
N GLN A 107 -2.41 -22.54 -18.65
CA GLN A 107 -1.14 -23.24 -18.40
C GLN A 107 0.02 -22.27 -18.22
N HIS A 108 0.01 -21.15 -18.96
CA HIS A 108 1.10 -20.19 -18.94
C HIS A 108 1.13 -19.43 -17.61
N THR A 109 2.28 -19.44 -16.93
CA THR A 109 2.44 -18.83 -15.59
C THR A 109 1.95 -17.37 -15.54
N ALA A 110 2.25 -16.54 -16.55
CA ALA A 110 1.80 -15.15 -16.59
C ALA A 110 0.26 -15.00 -16.71
N ASN A 111 -0.41 -15.92 -17.41
CA ASN A 111 -1.87 -15.91 -17.51
C ASN A 111 -2.52 -16.41 -16.21
N LYS A 112 -1.96 -17.45 -15.57
CA LYS A 112 -2.36 -17.89 -14.22
C LYS A 112 -2.28 -16.73 -13.21
N GLN A 113 -1.18 -15.99 -13.21
CA GLN A 113 -1.00 -14.82 -12.35
C GLN A 113 -1.98 -13.68 -12.67
N ALA A 114 -2.27 -13.45 -13.96
CA ALA A 114 -3.23 -12.45 -14.38
C ALA A 114 -4.66 -12.80 -13.94
N LEU A 115 -5.08 -14.06 -14.09
CA LEU A 115 -6.38 -14.56 -13.63
C LEU A 115 -6.49 -14.47 -12.11
N ALA A 116 -5.48 -14.95 -11.37
CA ALA A 116 -5.48 -14.84 -9.90
C ALA A 116 -5.55 -13.37 -9.43
N LYS A 117 -4.91 -12.45 -10.15
CA LYS A 117 -5.02 -11.01 -9.87
C LYS A 117 -6.43 -10.48 -10.19
N TRP A 118 -7.03 -10.92 -11.28
CA TRP A 118 -8.39 -10.57 -11.72
C TRP A 118 -9.45 -11.01 -10.70
N GLU A 119 -9.40 -12.27 -10.30
CA GLU A 119 -10.28 -12.87 -9.27
C GLU A 119 -10.13 -12.16 -7.92
N ARG A 120 -8.89 -11.87 -7.51
CA ARG A 120 -8.63 -11.12 -6.29
C ARG A 120 -9.21 -9.70 -6.32
N TYR A 121 -9.41 -9.13 -7.50
CA TYR A 121 -10.07 -7.82 -7.64
C TYR A 121 -11.60 -7.94 -7.62
N GLY A 122 -12.15 -9.16 -7.59
CA GLY A 122 -13.58 -9.42 -7.59
C GLY A 122 -14.23 -9.27 -8.97
N PHE A 123 -13.44 -9.24 -10.04
CA PHE A 123 -13.96 -9.12 -11.41
C PHE A 123 -14.49 -10.47 -11.91
N ARG A 124 -15.55 -10.42 -12.72
CA ARG A 124 -16.20 -11.62 -13.27
C ARG A 124 -15.25 -12.42 -14.17
N GLN A 125 -15.15 -13.73 -13.95
CA GLN A 125 -14.21 -14.59 -14.68
C GLN A 125 -14.57 -14.75 -16.17
N ASP A 126 -15.85 -14.80 -16.51
CA ASP A 126 -16.34 -14.89 -17.90
C ASP A 126 -15.71 -13.80 -18.78
N VAL A 127 -15.70 -12.54 -18.31
CA VAL A 127 -15.09 -11.41 -19.03
C VAL A 127 -13.59 -11.63 -19.30
N PHE A 128 -12.88 -12.29 -18.38
CA PHE A 128 -11.46 -12.57 -18.56
C PHE A 128 -11.19 -13.53 -19.73
N PHE A 129 -12.06 -14.54 -19.87
CA PHE A 129 -11.93 -15.58 -20.90
C PHE A 129 -12.53 -15.16 -22.25
N ASP A 130 -13.71 -14.53 -22.22
CA ASP A 130 -14.45 -14.14 -23.42
C ASP A 130 -13.88 -12.87 -24.07
N HIS A 131 -13.26 -11.98 -23.27
CA HIS A 131 -12.69 -10.72 -23.73
C HIS A 131 -11.22 -10.54 -23.32
N PRO A 132 -10.31 -11.40 -23.81
CA PRO A 132 -8.91 -11.43 -23.35
C PRO A 132 -8.13 -10.14 -23.63
N GLU A 133 -8.47 -9.42 -24.70
CA GLU A 133 -7.84 -8.13 -25.04
C GLU A 133 -8.24 -7.02 -24.06
N PHE A 134 -9.52 -6.97 -23.67
CA PHE A 134 -10.00 -6.05 -22.64
C PHE A 134 -9.34 -6.36 -21.29
N ALA A 135 -9.32 -7.64 -20.88
CA ALA A 135 -8.71 -8.04 -19.63
C ALA A 135 -7.20 -7.72 -19.58
N GLU A 136 -6.48 -7.92 -20.69
CA GLU A 136 -5.07 -7.55 -20.80
C GLU A 136 -4.87 -6.03 -20.72
N TRP A 137 -5.66 -5.26 -21.46
CA TRP A 137 -5.62 -3.81 -21.41
C TRP A 137 -5.86 -3.32 -19.99
N LEU A 138 -6.96 -3.74 -19.36
CA LEU A 138 -7.37 -3.30 -18.02
C LEU A 138 -6.26 -3.58 -17.01
N LEU A 139 -5.73 -4.81 -16.96
CA LEU A 139 -4.66 -5.22 -16.03
C LEU A 139 -3.32 -4.53 -16.29
N SER A 140 -3.08 -4.01 -17.50
CA SER A 140 -1.89 -3.26 -17.88
C SER A 140 -1.94 -1.77 -17.51
N THR A 141 -3.14 -1.27 -17.19
CA THR A 141 -3.42 0.12 -16.82
C THR A 141 -3.58 0.30 -15.30
N PRO A 142 -3.56 1.55 -14.80
CA PRO A 142 -3.99 1.86 -13.43
C PRO A 142 -5.47 1.56 -13.15
N VAL A 143 -6.31 1.47 -14.19
CA VAL A 143 -7.77 1.36 -14.07
C VAL A 143 -8.18 0.10 -13.32
N ALA A 144 -7.57 -1.06 -13.61
CA ALA A 144 -7.87 -2.29 -12.87
C ALA A 144 -7.71 -2.12 -11.36
N SER A 145 -6.63 -1.47 -10.92
CA SER A 145 -6.39 -1.24 -9.49
C SER A 145 -7.29 -0.17 -8.87
N GLN A 146 -7.77 0.77 -9.68
CA GLN A 146 -8.74 1.78 -9.26
C GLN A 146 -10.13 1.16 -9.13
N MET A 147 -10.61 0.46 -10.15
CA MET A 147 -11.88 -0.29 -10.13
C MET A 147 -11.94 -1.33 -9.02
N LYS A 148 -10.80 -1.96 -8.67
CA LYS A 148 -10.72 -2.88 -7.53
C LYS A 148 -11.32 -2.25 -6.26
N VAL A 149 -11.04 -0.96 -6.01
CA VAL A 149 -11.52 -0.30 -4.78
C VAL A 149 -12.88 0.36 -4.93
N THR A 150 -13.43 0.48 -6.15
CA THR A 150 -14.76 1.05 -6.38
C THR A 150 -15.85 0.00 -6.25
N ARG A 151 -17.10 0.42 -6.06
CA ARG A 151 -18.29 -0.44 -6.02
C ARG A 151 -18.79 -0.86 -7.41
N ASP A 152 -18.16 -0.34 -8.48
CA ASP A 152 -18.54 -0.61 -9.86
C ASP A 152 -18.11 -2.01 -10.31
N ASP A 153 -18.82 -2.54 -11.32
CA ASP A 153 -18.50 -3.77 -12.04
C ASP A 153 -18.26 -3.48 -13.53
N ILE A 154 -17.75 -4.48 -14.26
CA ILE A 154 -17.58 -4.41 -15.71
C ILE A 154 -18.91 -4.79 -16.37
N GLU A 155 -19.53 -3.83 -17.05
CA GLU A 155 -20.80 -4.03 -17.76
C GLU A 155 -20.56 -4.50 -19.20
N LEU A 156 -21.56 -5.18 -19.79
CA LEU A 156 -21.53 -5.58 -21.20
C LEU A 156 -22.56 -4.76 -21.99
N VAL A 157 -22.10 -4.03 -23.00
CA VAL A 157 -22.94 -3.31 -23.97
C VAL A 157 -22.82 -4.03 -25.30
N GLU A 158 -23.92 -4.60 -25.78
CA GLU A 158 -23.94 -5.39 -27.03
C GLU A 158 -22.91 -6.54 -27.04
N GLY A 159 -22.67 -7.15 -25.87
CA GLY A 159 -21.68 -8.22 -25.71
C GLY A 159 -20.23 -7.74 -25.68
N ILE A 160 -19.96 -6.43 -25.61
CA ILE A 160 -18.62 -5.85 -25.49
C ILE A 160 -18.45 -5.27 -24.07
N PRO A 161 -17.32 -5.52 -23.39
CA PRO A 161 -17.03 -4.89 -22.10
C PRO A 161 -17.03 -3.37 -22.20
N ALA A 162 -17.72 -2.74 -21.27
CA ALA A 162 -17.83 -1.29 -21.17
C ALA A 162 -17.48 -0.82 -19.76
N LEU A 163 -16.89 0.38 -19.69
CA LEU A 163 -16.60 1.06 -18.43
C LEU A 163 -17.29 2.42 -18.40
N ARG A 164 -17.62 2.90 -17.20
CA ARG A 164 -18.13 4.26 -17.00
C ARG A 164 -17.03 5.29 -17.28
N VAL A 165 -17.36 6.31 -18.06
CA VAL A 165 -16.55 7.50 -18.33
C VAL A 165 -17.48 8.69 -18.17
N GLU A 166 -17.21 9.53 -17.17
CA GLU A 166 -18.02 10.71 -16.84
C GLU A 166 -19.52 10.37 -16.65
N GLY A 167 -19.81 9.16 -16.15
CA GLY A 167 -21.17 8.66 -15.91
C GLY A 167 -21.78 7.83 -17.05
N GLU A 168 -21.21 7.89 -18.25
CA GLU A 168 -21.70 7.18 -19.43
C GLU A 168 -20.94 5.87 -19.68
N LEU A 169 -21.62 4.83 -20.19
CA LEU A 169 -20.97 3.56 -20.52
C LEU A 169 -20.24 3.65 -21.87
N PHE A 170 -18.93 3.43 -21.84
CA PHE A 170 -18.08 3.42 -23.02
C PHE A 170 -17.62 1.98 -23.30
N PRO A 171 -18.03 1.37 -24.42
CA PRO A 171 -17.49 0.11 -24.90
C PRO A 171 -15.97 0.16 -25.10
N PHE A 172 -15.32 -0.99 -25.00
CA PHE A 172 -13.86 -1.11 -25.07
C PHE A 172 -13.23 -0.45 -26.31
N SER A 173 -13.87 -0.55 -27.48
CA SER A 173 -13.41 0.13 -28.70
C SER A 173 -13.29 1.64 -28.52
N LEU A 174 -14.31 2.29 -27.96
CA LEU A 174 -14.31 3.74 -27.70
C LEU A 174 -13.30 4.12 -26.61
N LEU A 175 -13.10 3.26 -25.60
CA LEU A 175 -12.06 3.48 -24.59
C LEU A 175 -10.66 3.52 -25.22
N GLN A 176 -10.36 2.61 -26.16
CA GLN A 176 -9.07 2.55 -26.85
C GLN A 176 -8.85 3.77 -27.78
N GLU A 177 -9.93 4.25 -28.40
CA GLU A 177 -9.92 5.42 -29.26
C GLU A 177 -9.74 6.72 -28.47
N ARG A 178 -10.43 6.88 -27.33
CA ARG A 178 -10.38 8.11 -26.53
C ARG A 178 -9.12 8.23 -25.68
N PHE A 179 -8.64 7.13 -25.11
CA PHE A 179 -7.60 7.16 -24.09
C PHE A 179 -6.28 6.53 -24.53
N SER A 180 -5.18 7.07 -24.00
CA SER A 180 -3.84 6.48 -24.02
C SER A 180 -3.36 6.20 -22.61
N VAL A 181 -2.39 5.28 -22.48
CA VAL A 181 -1.70 5.02 -21.21
C VAL A 181 -0.30 5.63 -21.30
N GLU A 182 -0.01 6.59 -20.43
CA GLU A 182 1.25 7.32 -20.47
C GLU A 182 2.01 7.18 -19.15
N THR A 183 3.31 6.94 -19.24
CA THR A 183 4.18 6.91 -18.05
C THR A 183 4.69 8.32 -17.80
N ALA A 184 4.41 8.87 -16.62
CA ALA A 184 4.91 10.18 -16.22
C ALA A 184 6.17 10.03 -15.36
N PRO A 185 7.38 10.33 -15.89
CA PRO A 185 8.63 10.13 -15.15
C PRO A 185 8.70 10.94 -13.85
N ALA A 186 8.09 12.13 -13.83
CA ALA A 186 8.05 13.02 -12.67
C ALA A 186 7.36 12.37 -11.44
N PHE A 187 6.36 11.52 -11.68
CA PHE A 187 5.58 10.83 -10.63
C PHE A 187 5.93 9.34 -10.51
N LYS A 188 6.68 8.79 -11.50
CA LYS A 188 6.98 7.35 -11.64
C LYS A 188 5.72 6.48 -11.64
N GLU A 189 4.64 6.98 -12.24
CA GLU A 189 3.36 6.29 -12.35
C GLU A 189 2.86 6.34 -13.80
N LYS A 190 1.97 5.40 -14.15
CA LYS A 190 1.19 5.46 -15.39
C LYS A 190 -0.11 6.22 -15.15
N PHE A 191 -0.56 6.97 -16.14
CA PHE A 191 -1.86 7.63 -16.15
C PHE A 191 -2.68 7.22 -17.36
N ILE A 192 -4.00 7.32 -17.21
CA ILE A 192 -4.92 7.35 -18.33
C ILE A 192 -5.00 8.80 -18.80
N VAL A 193 -4.72 9.03 -20.07
CA VAL A 193 -4.68 10.36 -20.68
C VAL A 193 -5.67 10.40 -21.83
N ASP A 194 -6.55 11.38 -21.85
CA ASP A 194 -7.42 11.61 -23.00
C ASP A 194 -6.57 12.12 -24.18
N ARG A 195 -6.68 11.44 -25.33
CA ARG A 195 -5.82 11.70 -26.48
C ARG A 195 -6.02 13.09 -27.08
N ARG A 196 -7.24 13.63 -27.01
CA ARG A 196 -7.61 14.92 -27.60
C ARG A 196 -7.20 16.07 -26.70
N THR A 197 -7.53 15.98 -25.41
CA THR A 197 -7.37 17.07 -24.45
C THR A 197 -6.05 17.02 -23.69
N ARG A 198 -5.39 15.84 -23.66
CA ARG A 198 -4.20 15.55 -22.85
C ARG A 198 -4.44 15.58 -21.34
N ASP A 199 -5.71 15.60 -20.93
CA ASP A 199 -6.11 15.59 -19.53
C ASP A 199 -5.91 14.19 -18.92
N VAL A 200 -5.53 14.14 -17.64
CA VAL A 200 -5.40 12.90 -16.87
C VAL A 200 -6.75 12.50 -16.30
N TYR A 201 -7.12 11.23 -16.50
CA TYR A 201 -8.32 10.61 -15.97
C TYR A 201 -7.97 9.60 -14.88
N THR A 202 -8.80 9.57 -13.83
CA THR A 202 -8.74 8.59 -12.75
C THR A 202 -10.11 7.95 -12.62
N TYR A 203 -10.14 6.62 -12.44
CA TYR A 203 -11.39 5.91 -12.14
C TYR A 203 -11.70 6.08 -10.65
N LEU A 204 -12.83 6.70 -10.31
CA LEU A 204 -13.20 7.08 -8.94
C LEU A 204 -14.51 6.43 -8.50
N ASP A 205 -14.69 6.23 -7.19
CA ASP A 205 -15.80 5.47 -6.58
C ASP A 205 -17.04 6.35 -6.34
N ASN A 206 -17.37 7.21 -7.30
CA ASN A 206 -18.49 8.15 -7.22
C ASN A 206 -19.59 7.87 -8.25
N GLY A 207 -19.57 6.68 -8.87
CA GLY A 207 -20.52 6.26 -9.90
C GLY A 207 -20.27 6.86 -11.30
N LEU A 208 -19.26 7.72 -11.47
CA LEU A 208 -18.92 8.33 -12.75
C LEU A 208 -17.81 7.58 -13.51
N GLY A 209 -17.10 6.67 -12.84
CA GLY A 209 -16.00 5.91 -13.43
C GLY A 209 -14.78 6.78 -13.75
N LEU A 210 -14.27 6.70 -14.99
CA LEU A 210 -13.16 7.55 -15.44
C LEU A 210 -13.62 9.01 -15.54
N GLN A 211 -12.99 9.88 -14.76
CA GLN A 211 -13.24 11.33 -14.82
C GLN A 211 -11.93 12.12 -14.81
N LYS A 212 -11.96 13.34 -15.35
CA LYS A 212 -10.83 14.28 -15.35
C LYS A 212 -10.40 14.55 -13.90
N HIS A 213 -9.30 13.96 -13.50
CA HIS A 213 -8.77 14.05 -12.15
C HIS A 213 -7.30 13.66 -12.15
N HIS A 214 -6.43 14.62 -11.81
CA HIS A 214 -5.00 14.37 -11.65
C HIS A 214 -4.67 14.14 -10.17
N PRO A 215 -4.28 12.92 -9.75
CA PRO A 215 -4.15 12.58 -8.32
C PRO A 215 -3.07 13.38 -7.57
N TYR A 216 -2.14 14.01 -8.28
CA TYR A 216 -1.10 14.87 -7.68
C TYR A 216 -1.32 16.37 -7.87
N LEU A 217 -2.12 16.79 -8.85
CA LEU A 217 -2.21 18.19 -9.28
C LEU A 217 -3.63 18.77 -9.12
N ALA A 218 -4.64 17.92 -8.92
CA ALA A 218 -5.97 18.38 -8.56
C ALA A 218 -5.90 19.18 -7.25
N THR A 219 -6.66 20.27 -7.21
CA THR A 219 -6.76 21.13 -6.03
C THR A 219 -7.66 20.47 -4.99
N LEU A 220 -7.32 20.61 -3.71
CA LEU A 220 -8.17 20.16 -2.62
C LEU A 220 -9.26 21.21 -2.30
N PRO A 221 -10.48 20.79 -1.95
CA PRO A 221 -10.97 19.40 -1.91
C PRO A 221 -11.37 18.88 -3.32
N ALA A 222 -11.11 17.59 -3.59
CA ALA A 222 -11.61 16.90 -4.78
C ALA A 222 -12.25 15.56 -4.38
N PRO A 223 -13.53 15.31 -4.71
CA PRO A 223 -14.25 14.13 -4.24
C PRO A 223 -13.77 12.87 -4.96
N ILE A 224 -13.64 11.79 -4.20
CA ILE A 224 -13.17 10.48 -4.68
C ILE A 224 -14.25 9.39 -4.60
N SER A 225 -15.31 9.64 -3.84
CA SER A 225 -16.45 8.75 -3.62
C SER A 225 -17.65 9.53 -3.11
N THR A 226 -18.83 8.92 -3.14
CA THR A 226 -20.08 9.49 -2.61
C THR A 226 -20.86 8.41 -1.87
N LEU A 227 -21.27 8.68 -0.63
CA LEU A 227 -22.08 7.77 0.16
C LEU A 227 -23.58 7.97 -0.09
N SER A 228 -24.34 6.88 0.05
CA SER A 228 -25.79 6.98 0.23
C SER A 228 -26.12 7.65 1.56
N GLU A 229 -27.34 8.17 1.71
CA GLU A 229 -27.78 8.76 2.98
C GLU A 229 -27.70 7.75 4.15
N ALA A 230 -28.06 6.49 3.89
CA ALA A 230 -28.01 5.42 4.89
C ALA A 230 -26.57 5.07 5.29
N ASP A 231 -25.65 4.97 4.32
CA ASP A 231 -24.22 4.74 4.55
C ASP A 231 -23.61 5.90 5.35
N TYR A 232 -23.96 7.14 4.98
CA TYR A 232 -23.52 8.35 5.67
C TYR A 232 -23.98 8.34 7.14
N GLN A 233 -25.28 8.11 7.39
CA GLN A 233 -25.82 8.12 8.74
C GLN A 233 -25.18 7.03 9.62
N THR A 234 -25.03 5.82 9.08
CA THR A 234 -24.33 4.71 9.77
C THR A 234 -22.90 5.10 10.16
N THR A 235 -22.19 5.76 9.24
CA THR A 235 -20.81 6.20 9.48
C THR A 235 -20.75 7.34 10.49
N LEU A 236 -21.71 8.28 10.46
CA LEU A 236 -21.82 9.38 11.41
C LEU A 236 -22.10 8.88 12.83
N ASP A 237 -23.00 7.91 12.98
CA ASP A 237 -23.33 7.33 14.27
C ASP A 237 -22.12 6.62 14.88
N MET A 238 -21.32 5.93 14.07
CA MET A 238 -20.03 5.38 14.49
C MET A 238 -19.05 6.49 14.89
N ALA A 239 -18.99 7.58 14.11
CA ALA A 239 -18.08 8.70 14.36
C ALA A 239 -18.39 9.44 15.68
N ARG A 240 -19.67 9.53 16.06
CA ARG A 240 -20.12 10.14 17.33
C ARG A 240 -19.77 9.32 18.56
N ARG A 241 -19.42 8.03 18.41
CA ARG A 241 -18.91 7.19 19.50
C ARG A 241 -17.48 7.56 19.91
N HIS A 242 -16.73 8.24 19.05
CA HIS A 242 -15.40 8.72 19.39
C HIS A 242 -15.47 9.82 20.45
N ILE A 243 -14.77 9.61 21.57
CA ILE A 243 -14.70 10.56 22.68
C ILE A 243 -13.34 11.26 22.59
N ARG A 244 -13.35 12.60 22.50
CA ARG A 244 -12.12 13.38 22.50
C ARG A 244 -11.48 13.40 23.89
N ALA A 245 -10.17 13.63 23.96
CA ALA A 245 -9.42 13.58 25.23
C ALA A 245 -9.96 14.56 26.29
N GLU A 246 -10.41 15.74 25.86
CA GLU A 246 -11.03 16.78 26.68
C GLU A 246 -12.50 16.53 27.03
N GLU A 247 -13.08 15.45 26.51
CA GLU A 247 -14.50 15.08 26.70
C GLU A 247 -14.66 13.80 27.53
N MET A 248 -13.56 13.18 28.00
CA MET A 248 -13.60 11.90 28.73
C MET A 248 -14.37 11.98 30.05
N ASP A 249 -14.33 13.14 30.72
CA ASP A 249 -14.96 13.36 32.03
C ASP A 249 -16.39 13.94 31.91
N LEU A 250 -16.89 14.14 30.68
CA LEU A 250 -18.23 14.70 30.43
C LEU A 250 -19.32 13.61 30.49
N SER A 251 -20.51 14.01 30.96
CA SER A 251 -21.71 13.17 30.92
C SER A 251 -22.11 12.81 29.48
N ALA A 252 -23.01 11.82 29.32
CA ALA A 252 -23.49 11.42 28.00
C ALA A 252 -24.26 12.56 27.32
N GLU A 253 -25.04 13.31 28.09
CA GLU A 253 -25.85 14.44 27.66
C GLU A 253 -24.97 15.62 27.22
N GLU A 254 -23.93 15.97 27.99
CA GLU A 254 -22.97 17.01 27.61
C GLU A 254 -22.19 16.64 26.34
N ARG A 255 -21.82 15.36 26.19
CA ARG A 255 -21.19 14.86 24.97
C ARG A 255 -22.14 14.91 23.77
N ALA A 256 -23.41 14.57 23.96
CA ALA A 256 -24.43 14.69 22.92
C ALA A 256 -24.58 16.15 22.46
N SER A 257 -24.67 17.09 23.42
CA SER A 257 -24.74 18.53 23.12
C SER A 257 -23.49 19.03 22.38
N ARG A 258 -22.29 18.60 22.75
CA ARG A 258 -21.06 18.97 22.00
C ARG A 258 -20.96 18.36 20.61
N ASN A 259 -21.67 17.26 20.36
CA ASN A 259 -21.78 16.65 19.04
C ASN A 259 -22.85 17.32 18.17
N GLU A 260 -23.66 18.23 18.70
CA GLU A 260 -24.54 19.08 17.89
C GLU A 260 -23.69 19.93 16.93
N GLY A 261 -24.02 19.89 15.64
CA GLY A 261 -23.27 20.59 14.60
C GLY A 261 -21.96 19.91 14.16
N ARG A 262 -21.59 18.76 14.75
CA ARG A 262 -20.52 17.88 14.25
C ARG A 262 -21.08 16.81 13.31
N ASP A 263 -21.44 17.22 12.10
CA ASP A 263 -22.05 16.38 11.07
C ASP A 263 -21.07 15.95 9.97
N PHE A 264 -19.89 16.54 9.90
CA PHE A 264 -18.80 16.03 9.07
C PHE A 264 -18.07 14.89 9.79
N ILE A 265 -17.41 14.02 9.03
CA ILE A 265 -16.68 12.87 9.58
C ILE A 265 -15.23 12.93 9.12
N LEU A 266 -14.29 12.97 10.06
CA LEU A 266 -12.88 12.68 9.80
C LEU A 266 -12.65 11.18 9.97
N GLN A 267 -12.14 10.54 8.94
CA GLN A 267 -11.58 9.20 8.99
C GLN A 267 -10.07 9.27 9.06
N ILE A 268 -9.49 8.75 10.14
CA ILE A 268 -8.07 8.45 10.23
C ILE A 268 -7.91 6.99 9.79
N VAL A 269 -7.26 6.78 8.65
CA VAL A 269 -7.13 5.46 8.05
C VAL A 269 -5.69 4.99 8.18
N SER A 270 -5.46 3.70 8.48
CA SER A 270 -4.15 3.08 8.40
C SER A 270 -4.22 1.67 7.81
N SER A 271 -3.20 1.27 7.06
CA SER A 271 -3.07 -0.09 6.49
C SER A 271 -2.08 -0.95 7.28
N LYS A 272 -2.25 -2.29 7.26
CA LYS A 272 -1.27 -3.26 7.77
C LYS A 272 -1.05 -4.37 6.75
N VAL A 273 0.19 -4.80 6.59
CA VAL A 273 0.58 -5.91 5.70
C VAL A 273 1.49 -6.86 6.48
N SER A 274 1.28 -8.17 6.36
CA SER A 274 2.15 -9.17 6.99
C SER A 274 3.59 -8.99 6.55
N GLY A 275 4.46 -9.16 7.52
CA GLY A 275 5.88 -9.39 7.34
C GLY A 275 6.31 -10.51 8.28
N SER A 276 7.62 -10.68 8.47
CA SER A 276 8.12 -11.54 9.55
C SER A 276 7.53 -11.11 10.89
N ASP A 277 7.04 -12.04 11.69
CA ASP A 277 6.38 -11.72 12.96
C ASP A 277 7.41 -11.54 14.08
N THR A 278 8.09 -10.40 14.08
CA THR A 278 9.00 -10.00 15.16
C THR A 278 8.60 -8.64 15.71
N ASN A 279 8.91 -8.37 16.97
CA ASN A 279 8.63 -7.06 17.61
C ASN A 279 9.21 -5.88 16.80
N ALA A 280 10.41 -6.04 16.22
CA ALA A 280 11.03 -5.04 15.36
C ALA A 280 10.26 -4.88 14.05
N THR A 281 9.92 -5.98 13.38
CA THR A 281 9.16 -5.94 12.13
C THR A 281 7.79 -5.29 12.36
N THR A 282 7.04 -5.70 13.37
CA THR A 282 5.70 -5.18 13.66
C THR A 282 5.67 -3.69 13.99
N LEU A 283 6.71 -3.17 14.65
CA LEU A 283 6.80 -1.76 15.02
C LEU A 283 7.43 -0.86 13.94
N LEU A 284 8.39 -1.37 13.16
CA LEU A 284 9.19 -0.56 12.24
C LEU A 284 8.98 -0.85 10.75
N TYR A 285 8.70 -2.11 10.39
CA TYR A 285 8.83 -2.60 9.02
C TYR A 285 7.54 -3.15 8.39
N GLN A 286 6.57 -3.59 9.19
CA GLN A 286 5.21 -3.84 8.70
C GLN A 286 4.76 -2.54 8.06
N ARG A 287 4.47 -2.59 6.76
CA ARG A 287 4.22 -1.38 5.99
C ARG A 287 2.88 -0.78 6.41
N LYS A 288 2.95 0.05 7.44
CA LYS A 288 1.87 0.82 7.98
C LYS A 288 1.91 2.20 7.35
N HIS A 289 0.83 2.57 6.71
CA HIS A 289 0.70 3.87 6.09
C HIS A 289 -0.62 4.47 6.53
N PRO A 290 -0.60 5.59 7.26
CA PRO A 290 -1.79 6.31 7.62
C PRO A 290 -2.04 7.52 6.72
N TRP A 291 -3.30 7.87 6.55
CA TRP A 291 -3.75 9.03 5.79
C TRP A 291 -5.10 9.54 6.33
N LEU A 292 -5.57 10.67 5.82
CA LEU A 292 -6.82 11.31 6.26
C LEU A 292 -7.87 11.24 5.16
N ARG A 293 -9.12 11.14 5.58
CA ARG A 293 -10.27 11.26 4.70
C ARG A 293 -11.38 12.03 5.40
N VAL A 294 -12.09 12.87 4.68
CA VAL A 294 -13.24 13.65 5.16
C VAL A 294 -14.49 13.19 4.43
N ILE A 295 -15.60 13.03 5.14
CA ILE A 295 -16.93 12.80 4.56
C ILE A 295 -17.78 14.02 4.89
N ALA A 296 -18.36 14.64 3.87
CA ALA A 296 -19.18 15.83 4.01
C ALA A 296 -20.55 15.51 4.64
N GLY A 297 -20.91 16.27 5.67
CA GLY A 297 -22.18 16.10 6.39
C GLY A 297 -23.37 16.88 5.83
N ARG A 298 -23.06 17.93 5.07
CA ARG A 298 -24.03 18.86 4.48
C ARG A 298 -23.45 19.44 3.20
N ASP A 299 -24.32 20.02 2.39
CA ASP A 299 -23.90 20.87 1.27
C ASP A 299 -23.26 22.15 1.82
N ASN A 300 -22.11 22.52 1.29
CA ASN A 300 -21.39 23.73 1.67
C ASN A 300 -20.75 24.37 0.42
N PRO A 301 -21.36 25.43 -0.13
CA PRO A 301 -20.83 26.13 -1.29
C PRO A 301 -19.45 26.75 -1.07
N ASP A 302 -19.16 27.25 0.14
CA ASP A 302 -17.89 27.92 0.46
C ASP A 302 -16.71 26.95 0.47
N LEU A 303 -16.96 25.70 0.90
CA LEU A 303 -15.98 24.61 0.85
C LEU A 303 -16.04 23.81 -0.46
N GLY A 304 -17.04 24.05 -1.30
CA GLY A 304 -17.27 23.30 -2.53
C GLY A 304 -17.62 21.83 -2.29
N THR A 305 -18.31 21.52 -1.18
CA THR A 305 -18.65 20.14 -0.79
C THR A 305 -20.14 19.84 -0.92
N LYS A 306 -20.49 18.60 -1.28
CA LYS A 306 -21.87 18.10 -1.18
C LYS A 306 -21.99 17.00 -0.13
N LYS A 307 -23.15 16.90 0.51
CA LYS A 307 -23.42 15.86 1.52
C LYS A 307 -23.10 14.46 0.98
N GLY A 308 -22.41 13.67 1.79
CA GLY A 308 -21.99 12.31 1.46
C GLY A 308 -20.74 12.21 0.58
N GLU A 309 -20.24 13.31 0.00
CA GLU A 309 -18.98 13.29 -0.75
C GLU A 309 -17.81 13.00 0.17
N VAL A 310 -16.86 12.22 -0.37
CA VAL A 310 -15.70 11.71 0.34
C VAL A 310 -14.44 12.28 -0.28
N TYR A 311 -13.57 12.86 0.55
CA TYR A 311 -12.30 13.47 0.15
C TYR A 311 -11.16 12.75 0.84
N ASP A 312 -10.19 12.22 0.08
CA ASP A 312 -9.08 11.42 0.63
C ASP A 312 -7.76 12.06 0.20
N PHE A 313 -6.87 12.27 1.15
CA PHE A 313 -5.55 12.83 0.89
C PHE A 313 -4.50 12.22 1.81
N GLY A 314 -3.40 11.78 1.19
CA GLY A 314 -2.27 11.19 1.88
C GLY A 314 -0.95 11.83 1.47
N PHE A 315 0.08 11.56 2.27
CA PHE A 315 1.42 12.07 2.07
C PHE A 315 2.43 10.93 2.07
N GLY A 316 3.23 10.82 1.02
CA GLY A 316 4.18 9.72 0.84
C GLY A 316 5.51 10.18 0.25
N TRP A 317 6.37 9.21 -0.02
CA TRP A 317 7.64 9.45 -0.71
C TRP A 317 7.40 9.80 -2.18
N LYS A 318 8.13 10.78 -2.70
CA LYS A 318 8.23 10.98 -4.14
C LYS A 318 9.13 9.91 -4.75
N GLY A 319 8.59 9.11 -5.66
CA GLY A 319 9.37 8.15 -6.44
C GLY A 319 9.91 6.92 -5.71
N GLY A 320 9.28 6.51 -4.60
CA GLY A 320 9.54 5.26 -3.86
C GLY A 320 10.25 5.44 -2.51
N ALA A 321 10.18 4.43 -1.63
CA ALA A 321 10.81 4.47 -0.31
C ALA A 321 12.34 4.60 -0.41
N ALA A 322 12.99 5.33 0.51
CA ALA A 322 14.45 5.33 0.58
C ALA A 322 15.00 3.96 0.98
N ALA A 323 16.23 3.70 0.53
CA ALA A 323 17.00 2.54 0.96
C ALA A 323 17.40 2.62 2.44
N LEU A 324 17.45 3.83 3.02
CA LEU A 324 17.88 4.08 4.40
C LEU A 324 16.79 4.86 5.16
N PRO A 325 16.43 4.45 6.39
CA PRO A 325 15.31 5.03 7.15
C PRO A 325 15.58 6.46 7.66
N PHE A 326 16.84 6.85 7.82
CA PHE A 326 17.23 8.17 8.33
C PHE A 326 17.48 9.21 7.23
N MET A 327 17.40 8.80 5.96
CA MET A 327 17.60 9.67 4.81
C MET A 327 16.33 10.51 4.57
N THR A 328 16.48 11.82 4.49
CA THR A 328 15.42 12.71 4.02
C THR A 328 15.37 12.70 2.50
N LYS A 329 14.17 12.56 1.92
CA LYS A 329 13.90 12.75 0.49
C LYS A 329 12.71 13.69 0.29
N GLN A 330 12.44 14.11 -0.94
CA GLN A 330 11.18 14.78 -1.24
C GLN A 330 9.96 13.88 -0.98
N GLY A 331 8.99 14.41 -0.24
CA GLY A 331 7.66 13.86 -0.12
C GLY A 331 6.69 14.45 -1.14
N GLN A 332 5.51 13.85 -1.23
CA GLN A 332 4.47 14.26 -2.17
C GLN A 332 3.09 13.92 -1.63
N PHE A 333 2.15 14.84 -1.82
CA PHE A 333 0.73 14.62 -1.59
C PHE A 333 0.07 13.88 -2.73
N ARG A 334 -0.90 13.02 -2.41
CA ARG A 334 -1.74 12.36 -3.40
C ARG A 334 -3.19 12.37 -2.93
N ILE A 335 -4.09 12.83 -3.79
CA ILE A 335 -5.54 12.69 -3.66
C ILE A 335 -5.92 11.29 -4.09
N LEU A 336 -6.71 10.60 -3.26
CA LEU A 336 -6.86 9.15 -3.23
C LEU A 336 -5.50 8.46 -3.00
N ASP A 337 -5.19 8.19 -1.73
CA ASP A 337 -3.90 7.62 -1.34
C ASP A 337 -3.59 6.30 -2.06
N LEU A 338 -2.33 6.10 -2.47
CA LEU A 338 -1.87 4.92 -3.20
C LEU A 338 -2.13 3.60 -2.44
N TRP A 339 -2.20 3.65 -1.11
CA TRP A 339 -2.49 2.52 -0.25
C TRP A 339 -3.94 2.07 -0.29
N ASN A 340 -4.85 2.86 -0.87
CA ASN A 340 -6.19 2.38 -1.21
C ASN A 340 -6.09 1.23 -2.22
N TYR A 341 -5.24 1.36 -3.25
CA TYR A 341 -5.11 0.36 -4.33
C TYR A 341 -4.39 -0.94 -3.91
N LYS A 342 -3.62 -0.90 -2.82
CA LYS A 342 -2.96 -2.09 -2.27
C LYS A 342 -3.98 -3.00 -1.57
N THR A 343 -3.69 -4.30 -1.49
CA THR A 343 -4.51 -5.24 -0.70
C THR A 343 -3.80 -5.47 0.62
N PRO A 344 -4.06 -4.65 1.66
CA PRO A 344 -3.53 -4.91 2.98
C PRO A 344 -4.21 -6.12 3.61
N GLU A 345 -3.61 -6.65 4.66
CA GLU A 345 -4.24 -7.68 5.48
C GLU A 345 -5.32 -7.08 6.36
N GLU A 346 -5.08 -5.90 6.92
CA GLU A 346 -6.04 -5.16 7.72
C GLU A 346 -6.01 -3.70 7.28
N ARG A 347 -7.18 -3.05 7.32
CA ARG A 347 -7.28 -1.59 7.30
C ARG A 347 -8.02 -1.14 8.54
N VAL A 348 -7.43 -0.22 9.29
CA VAL A 348 -8.01 0.31 10.52
C VAL A 348 -8.51 1.72 10.22
N VAL A 349 -9.79 1.96 10.46
CA VAL A 349 -10.45 3.24 10.21
C VAL A 349 -11.04 3.74 11.51
N THR A 350 -10.53 4.86 12.01
CA THR A 350 -11.10 5.56 13.16
C THR A 350 -11.97 6.71 12.65
N ASN A 351 -13.25 6.69 13.00
CA ASN A 351 -14.23 7.69 12.61
C ASN A 351 -14.39 8.71 13.75
N CYS A 352 -14.32 9.99 13.42
CA CYS A 352 -14.45 11.08 14.39
C CYS A 352 -15.40 12.15 13.84
N ALA A 353 -16.45 12.46 14.59
CA ALA A 353 -17.37 13.55 14.23
C ALA A 353 -16.69 14.91 14.40
N ILE A 354 -16.76 15.75 13.36
CA ILE A 354 -16.17 17.09 13.33
C ILE A 354 -17.16 18.10 12.75
N SER A 355 -16.95 19.36 13.10
CA SER A 355 -17.74 20.50 12.64
C SER A 355 -17.23 21.02 11.30
N GLU A 356 -18.07 21.85 10.65
CA GLU A 356 -17.72 22.54 9.41
C GLU A 356 -16.47 23.42 9.54
N THR A 357 -16.32 24.16 10.64
CA THR A 357 -15.15 24.99 10.93
C THR A 357 -13.87 24.14 11.00
N GLU A 358 -13.93 23.00 11.66
CA GLU A 358 -12.81 22.06 11.76
C GLU A 358 -12.43 21.49 10.39
N VAL A 359 -13.41 21.18 9.54
CA VAL A 359 -13.17 20.74 8.15
C VAL A 359 -12.47 21.82 7.33
N ARG A 360 -12.94 23.07 7.41
CA ARG A 360 -12.32 24.20 6.72
C ARG A 360 -10.85 24.33 7.11
N ASP A 361 -10.55 24.34 8.41
CA ASP A 361 -9.19 24.48 8.91
C ASP A 361 -8.27 23.33 8.45
N LEU A 362 -8.81 22.10 8.41
CA LEU A 362 -8.09 20.93 7.91
C LEU A 362 -7.80 21.02 6.40
N PHE A 363 -8.77 21.45 5.60
CA PHE A 363 -8.57 21.66 4.17
C PHE A 363 -7.60 22.80 3.89
N GLU A 364 -7.70 23.93 4.57
CA GLU A 364 -6.76 25.04 4.43
C GLU A 364 -5.32 24.61 4.75
N TYR A 365 -5.14 23.86 5.84
CA TYR A 365 -3.84 23.31 6.20
C TYR A 365 -3.28 22.38 5.12
N SER A 366 -4.09 21.43 4.66
CA SER A 366 -3.67 20.43 3.67
C SER A 366 -3.40 21.08 2.31
N SER A 367 -4.26 21.99 1.87
CA SER A 367 -4.13 22.76 0.63
C SER A 367 -2.90 23.66 0.63
N LYS A 368 -2.54 24.28 1.77
CA LYS A 368 -1.31 25.08 1.89
C LYS A 368 -0.09 24.24 1.52
N TYR A 369 0.07 23.06 2.12
CA TYR A 369 1.22 22.20 1.87
C TYR A 369 1.20 21.55 0.49
N HIS A 370 0.02 21.14 0.01
CA HIS A 370 -0.15 20.64 -1.36
C HIS A 370 0.29 21.70 -2.38
N ARG A 371 -0.31 22.90 -2.33
CA ARG A 371 -0.01 24.02 -3.23
C ARG A 371 1.45 24.45 -3.15
N ASP A 372 2.02 24.54 -1.96
CA ASP A 372 3.44 24.88 -1.77
C ASP A 372 4.34 23.89 -2.52
N SER A 373 4.03 22.59 -2.45
CA SER A 373 4.81 21.55 -3.11
C SER A 373 4.56 21.46 -4.63
N THR A 374 3.33 21.66 -5.09
CA THR A 374 2.96 21.46 -6.52
C THR A 374 3.16 22.71 -7.34
N ASN A 375 2.76 23.88 -6.83
CA ASN A 375 2.69 25.11 -7.60
C ASN A 375 3.91 26.00 -7.35
N LEU A 376 4.44 26.00 -6.13
CA LEU A 376 5.55 26.88 -5.74
C LEU A 376 6.91 26.17 -5.70
N GLY A 377 6.97 24.86 -6.00
CA GLY A 377 8.21 24.07 -5.97
C GLY A 377 8.85 23.93 -4.58
N ARG A 378 8.12 24.27 -3.51
CA ARG A 378 8.60 24.21 -2.13
C ARG A 378 8.41 22.80 -1.59
N HIS A 379 9.31 21.90 -1.98
CA HIS A 379 9.22 20.49 -1.64
C HIS A 379 9.24 20.26 -0.12
N ILE A 380 8.35 19.37 0.32
CA ILE A 380 8.22 18.95 1.71
C ILE A 380 9.15 17.77 1.93
N GLY A 381 9.92 17.78 3.01
CA GLY A 381 10.80 16.68 3.35
C GLY A 381 9.99 15.47 3.84
N PHE A 382 10.40 14.28 3.42
CA PHE A 382 9.96 13.00 3.95
C PHE A 382 11.17 12.32 4.60
N ASN A 383 11.07 12.07 5.90
CA ASN A 383 12.03 11.34 6.70
C ASN A 383 11.27 10.31 7.54
N LEU A 384 11.63 9.03 7.44
CA LEU A 384 10.86 7.96 8.10
C LEU A 384 10.80 8.13 9.62
N THR A 385 11.80 8.76 10.22
CA THR A 385 11.86 8.94 11.67
C THR A 385 11.28 10.27 12.16
N GLU A 386 11.40 11.34 11.39
CA GLU A 386 11.09 12.69 11.87
C GLU A 386 9.87 13.32 11.20
N GLN A 387 9.62 13.02 9.92
CA GLN A 387 8.54 13.63 9.15
C GLN A 387 8.03 12.68 8.08
N ASN A 388 6.95 11.98 8.40
CA ASN A 388 6.37 10.98 7.53
C ASN A 388 4.84 11.14 7.48
N CYS A 389 4.16 10.19 6.82
CA CYS A 389 2.70 10.09 6.78
C CYS A 389 2.01 10.18 8.15
N SER A 390 2.62 9.63 9.21
CA SER A 390 2.05 9.70 10.57
C SER A 390 2.14 11.11 11.14
N VAL A 391 3.23 11.84 10.87
CA VAL A 391 3.36 13.25 11.31
C VAL A 391 2.31 14.12 10.65
N PHE A 392 2.07 13.92 9.35
CA PHE A 392 0.99 14.60 8.64
C PHE A 392 -0.37 14.32 9.29
N VAL A 393 -0.71 13.05 9.51
CA VAL A 393 -1.96 12.65 10.17
C VAL A 393 -2.09 13.25 11.56
N ARG A 394 -1.02 13.22 12.36
CA ARG A 394 -1.02 13.81 13.70
C ARG A 394 -1.34 15.30 13.68
N TYR A 395 -0.68 16.06 12.82
CA TYR A 395 -0.90 17.50 12.77
C TYR A 395 -2.25 17.86 12.13
N GLY A 396 -2.68 17.13 11.10
CA GLY A 396 -4.02 17.27 10.53
C GLY A 396 -5.12 16.99 11.56
N ALA A 397 -5.02 15.89 12.29
CA ALA A 397 -5.97 15.56 13.36
C ALA A 397 -5.95 16.59 14.49
N LYS A 398 -4.77 17.14 14.85
CA LYS A 398 -4.66 18.15 15.90
C LYS A 398 -5.40 19.45 15.55
N ILE A 399 -5.47 19.82 14.27
CA ILE A 399 -6.17 21.03 13.81
C ILE A 399 -7.67 20.94 14.12
N VAL A 400 -8.24 19.75 14.04
CA VAL A 400 -9.64 19.48 14.39
C VAL A 400 -9.83 19.09 15.86
N GLY A 401 -8.84 19.40 16.71
CA GLY A 401 -8.89 19.10 18.15
C GLY A 401 -8.58 17.64 18.53
N ILE A 402 -8.29 16.75 17.59
CA ILE A 402 -8.07 15.32 17.87
C ILE A 402 -6.59 15.06 18.15
N LYS A 403 -6.28 14.62 19.37
CA LYS A 403 -4.90 14.34 19.81
C LYS A 403 -4.49 12.91 19.47
N VAL A 404 -3.66 12.77 18.45
CA VAL A 404 -3.16 11.48 17.97
C VAL A 404 -1.69 11.26 18.37
N PRO A 405 -1.35 10.18 19.08
CA PRO A 405 0.04 9.85 19.38
C PRO A 405 0.70 9.15 18.18
N THR A 406 1.84 9.67 17.75
CA THR A 406 2.70 9.03 16.75
C THR A 406 4.12 8.84 17.24
N GLU A 407 4.47 9.49 18.35
CA GLU A 407 5.84 9.54 18.85
C GLU A 407 6.14 8.40 19.82
N ILE A 408 7.33 7.83 19.70
CA ILE A 408 7.93 6.99 20.73
C ILE A 408 9.37 7.44 20.98
N LYS A 409 9.77 7.49 22.25
CA LYS A 409 11.18 7.71 22.61
C LYS A 409 12.02 6.56 22.08
N ILE A 410 13.22 6.83 21.56
CA ILE A 410 14.08 5.75 21.04
C ILE A 410 14.40 4.70 22.11
N THR A 411 14.64 5.12 23.35
CA THR A 411 14.86 4.19 24.46
C THR A 411 13.67 3.26 24.70
N ALA A 412 12.44 3.78 24.57
CA ALA A 412 11.22 2.99 24.65
C ALA A 412 11.04 2.07 23.44
N LEU A 413 11.40 2.53 22.23
CA LEU A 413 11.40 1.68 21.04
C LEU A 413 12.37 0.49 21.22
N ILE A 414 13.62 0.75 21.59
CA ILE A 414 14.64 -0.28 21.82
C ILE A 414 14.13 -1.31 22.81
N ALA A 415 13.55 -0.85 23.93
CA ALA A 415 12.97 -1.74 24.94
C ALA A 415 11.82 -2.61 24.38
N ARG A 416 10.98 -2.07 23.49
CA ARG A 416 9.90 -2.84 22.84
C ARG A 416 10.42 -3.88 21.85
N ILE A 417 11.42 -3.53 21.04
CA ILE A 417 11.97 -4.43 20.00
C ILE A 417 13.02 -5.41 20.54
N ALA A 418 13.53 -5.20 21.75
CA ALA A 418 14.52 -6.08 22.37
C ALA A 418 14.03 -7.53 22.43
N PRO A 419 14.87 -8.51 22.08
CA PRO A 419 14.60 -9.93 22.31
C PRO A 419 14.28 -10.23 23.78
N GLU A 420 13.44 -11.24 24.02
CA GLU A 420 13.01 -11.62 25.37
C GLU A 420 14.18 -11.97 26.30
N TRP A 421 15.25 -12.59 25.79
CA TRP A 421 16.44 -12.88 26.60
C TRP A 421 17.13 -11.60 27.12
N MET A 422 17.13 -10.50 26.35
CA MET A 422 17.66 -9.21 26.82
C MET A 422 16.73 -8.58 27.85
N LYS A 423 15.41 -8.68 27.64
CA LYS A 423 14.43 -8.20 28.62
C LYS A 423 14.55 -8.98 29.94
N GLN A 424 14.72 -10.30 29.86
CA GLN A 424 14.96 -11.17 31.01
C GLN A 424 16.30 -10.91 31.67
N ALA A 425 17.38 -10.68 30.90
CA ALA A 425 18.68 -10.31 31.45
C ALA A 425 18.61 -8.97 32.17
N ARG A 426 17.92 -7.96 31.61
CA ARG A 426 17.67 -6.68 32.27
C ARG A 426 16.86 -6.85 33.54
N ARG A 427 15.80 -7.67 33.53
CA ARG A 427 15.00 -8.00 34.72
C ARG A 427 15.88 -8.66 35.77
N LYS A 428 16.64 -9.70 35.42
CA LYS A 428 17.59 -10.36 36.33
C LYS A 428 18.64 -9.42 36.88
N ILE A 429 19.20 -8.51 36.08
CA ILE A 429 20.15 -7.48 36.57
C ILE A 429 19.46 -6.53 37.55
N THR A 430 18.21 -6.15 37.28
CA THR A 430 17.42 -5.27 38.15
C THR A 430 17.00 -5.99 39.45
N GLU A 431 16.61 -7.26 39.35
CA GLU A 431 16.26 -8.16 40.46
C GLU A 431 17.48 -8.45 41.31
N VAL A 432 18.64 -8.79 40.73
CA VAL A 432 19.91 -8.96 41.45
C VAL A 432 20.36 -7.65 42.09
N GLY A 433 20.17 -6.51 41.43
CA GLY A 433 20.43 -5.19 42.03
C GLY A 433 19.51 -4.89 43.23
N GLY A 434 18.24 -5.30 43.15
CA GLY A 434 17.25 -5.20 44.23
C GLY A 434 17.48 -6.19 45.37
N GLU A 435 17.87 -7.43 45.05
CA GLU A 435 18.22 -8.48 45.98
C GLU A 435 19.51 -8.15 46.73
N ILE A 436 20.55 -7.70 46.03
CA ILE A 436 21.79 -7.19 46.64
C ILE A 436 21.50 -5.97 47.52
N GLY A 437 20.60 -5.07 47.11
CA GLY A 437 20.13 -3.96 47.93
C GLY A 437 19.45 -4.43 49.21
N SER A 438 18.54 -5.41 49.11
CA SER A 438 17.82 -5.98 50.26
C SER A 438 18.69 -6.85 51.18
N LEU A 439 19.67 -7.56 50.63
CA LEU A 439 20.68 -8.32 51.36
C LEU A 439 21.68 -7.39 52.05
N LEU A 440 22.13 -6.32 51.38
CA LEU A 440 22.93 -5.26 52.00
C LEU A 440 22.16 -4.57 53.12
N ASP A 441 20.89 -4.22 52.93
CA ASP A 441 20.07 -3.59 53.97
C ASP A 441 19.88 -4.50 55.18
N ARG A 442 19.74 -5.82 54.96
CA ARG A 442 19.72 -6.84 56.03
C ARG A 442 21.08 -7.05 56.71
N PHE A 443 22.17 -7.14 55.95
CA PHE A 443 23.53 -7.37 56.47
C PHE A 443 24.16 -6.13 57.10
N THR A 444 23.69 -4.93 56.74
CA THR A 444 24.21 -3.66 57.25
C THR A 444 23.25 -2.98 58.23
N ALA A 445 22.17 -3.63 58.64
CA ALA A 445 21.16 -3.12 59.57
C ALA A 445 21.76 -2.48 60.85
N TRP A 446 22.82 -3.10 61.35
CA TRP A 446 23.64 -2.79 62.53
C TRP A 446 24.85 -1.85 62.27
N ILE A 447 25.09 -1.45 61.03
CA ILE A 447 26.24 -0.60 60.67
C ILE A 447 25.82 0.88 60.70
N PRO A 448 26.60 1.79 61.31
CA PRO A 448 26.32 3.23 61.31
C PRO A 448 26.20 3.80 59.90
N ASP A 449 25.24 4.70 59.68
CA ASP A 449 24.87 5.28 58.37
C ASP A 449 26.04 5.77 57.50
N PRO A 450 27.15 6.35 58.03
CA PRO A 450 28.29 6.76 57.21
C PRO A 450 29.02 5.61 56.51
N VAL A 451 29.10 4.45 57.17
CA VAL A 451 29.75 3.24 56.63
C VAL A 451 28.78 2.49 55.71
N LYS A 452 27.48 2.51 56.04
CA LYS A 452 26.40 2.04 55.18
C LYS A 452 26.38 2.77 53.84
N ALA A 453 26.55 4.09 53.86
CA ALA A 453 26.66 4.93 52.66
C ALA A 453 27.91 4.58 51.83
N ALA A 454 29.06 4.32 52.47
CA ALA A 454 30.31 3.97 51.79
C ALA A 454 30.29 2.60 51.07
N VAL A 455 29.49 1.63 51.55
CA VAL A 455 29.37 0.28 50.98
C VAL A 455 28.22 0.16 49.96
N THR A 456 27.13 0.90 50.15
CA THR A 456 26.00 0.93 49.20
C THR A 456 26.23 1.85 48.01
N LEU A 457 27.04 2.92 48.15
CA LEU A 457 27.42 3.80 47.03
C LEU A 457 28.08 3.05 45.87
N PRO A 458 29.11 2.20 46.07
CA PRO A 458 29.80 1.51 44.98
C PRO A 458 28.89 0.55 44.22
N VAL A 459 28.02 -0.21 44.90
CA VAL A 459 27.13 -1.19 44.26
C VAL A 459 26.01 -0.50 43.48
N LYS A 460 25.37 0.53 44.05
CA LYS A 460 24.40 1.37 43.32
C LYS A 460 25.08 2.10 42.16
N LYS A 461 26.32 2.57 42.34
CA LYS A 461 27.12 3.19 41.27
C LYS A 461 27.51 2.19 40.18
N VAL A 462 27.85 0.94 40.49
CA VAL A 462 28.21 -0.09 39.49
C VAL A 462 26.98 -0.54 38.69
N HIS A 463 25.83 -0.74 39.33
CA HIS A 463 24.57 -1.03 38.61
C HIS A 463 24.12 0.16 37.75
N ALA A 464 24.16 1.38 38.30
CA ALA A 464 23.87 2.59 37.55
C ALA A 464 24.88 2.78 36.40
N PHE A 465 26.15 2.49 36.62
CA PHE A 465 27.23 2.61 35.63
C PHE A 465 27.14 1.55 34.54
N ALA A 466 26.80 0.29 34.84
CA ALA A 466 26.62 -0.76 33.85
C ALA A 466 25.39 -0.50 32.96
N THR A 467 24.28 -0.07 33.56
CA THR A 467 23.08 0.35 32.82
C THR A 467 23.39 1.59 31.98
N TRP A 468 24.11 2.56 32.54
CA TRP A 468 24.56 3.77 31.84
C TRP A 468 25.52 3.46 30.68
N ILE A 469 26.49 2.55 30.84
CA ILE A 469 27.38 2.11 29.76
C ILE A 469 26.57 1.46 28.64
N PHE A 470 25.64 0.55 28.96
CA PHE A 470 24.84 -0.13 27.95
C PHE A 470 23.97 0.86 27.15
N ASP A 471 23.29 1.77 27.86
CA ASP A 471 22.49 2.83 27.24
C ASP A 471 23.36 3.79 26.40
N LYS A 472 24.58 4.12 26.86
CA LYS A 472 25.53 4.99 26.15
C LYS A 472 26.18 4.29 24.94
N CYS A 473 26.44 3.00 24.99
CA CYS A 473 26.95 2.23 23.86
C CYS A 473 25.87 2.08 22.77
N ALA A 474 24.62 1.79 23.15
CA ALA A 474 23.48 1.78 22.23
C ALA A 474 23.23 3.18 21.62
N ALA A 475 23.38 4.24 22.43
CA ALA A 475 23.35 5.63 21.98
C ALA A 475 24.41 5.96 20.95
N THR A 476 25.66 5.62 21.22
CA THR A 476 26.78 5.87 20.32
C THR A 476 26.62 5.09 19.01
N PHE A 477 26.15 3.83 19.04
CA PHE A 477 25.93 3.04 17.83
C PHE A 477 24.79 3.61 16.95
N LEU A 478 23.70 4.07 17.56
CA LEU A 478 22.60 4.74 16.85
C LEU A 478 22.99 6.13 16.34
N ALA A 479 23.80 6.88 17.10
CA ALA A 479 24.35 8.17 16.68
C ALA A 479 25.31 8.02 15.48
N ILE A 480 26.16 6.99 15.48
CA ILE A 480 27.03 6.64 14.35
C ILE A 480 26.20 6.16 13.15
N GLY A 481 25.17 5.34 13.38
CA GLY A 481 24.21 4.94 12.34
C GLY A 481 23.50 6.14 11.69
N ARG A 482 23.10 7.13 12.47
CA ARG A 482 22.54 8.40 11.96
C ARG A 482 23.54 9.22 11.16
N PHE A 483 24.76 9.33 11.69
CA PHE A 483 25.85 10.05 11.08
C PHE A 483 26.20 9.47 9.71
N LEU A 484 26.35 8.14 9.62
CA LEU A 484 26.72 7.45 8.39
C LEU A 484 25.54 7.27 7.40
N ALA A 485 24.29 7.14 7.87
CA ALA A 485 23.14 6.79 7.01
C ALA A 485 22.20 7.95 6.62
N GLY A 486 22.13 9.03 7.40
CA GLY A 486 21.15 10.12 7.18
C GLY A 486 21.72 11.41 6.62
N GLY A 487 23.01 11.63 6.79
CA GLY A 487 23.65 12.93 6.61
C GLY A 487 24.10 13.28 5.20
N ALA A 488 24.94 12.42 4.61
CA ALA A 488 25.71 12.76 3.41
C ALA A 488 24.89 12.74 2.11
N PHE A 489 23.68 12.16 2.14
CA PHE A 489 22.87 11.90 0.94
C PHE A 489 21.39 12.33 1.10
N GLY A 490 21.06 13.09 2.15
CA GLY A 490 19.70 13.58 2.39
C GLY A 490 19.38 14.82 1.55
N GLU A 491 18.15 14.91 1.03
CA GLU A 491 17.64 16.10 0.35
C GLU A 491 17.03 17.08 1.36
N PRO A 492 17.24 18.40 1.22
CA PRO A 492 16.54 19.38 2.05
C PRO A 492 15.04 19.38 1.74
N GLY A 493 14.23 19.75 2.72
CA GLY A 493 12.79 19.90 2.53
C GLY A 493 12.13 20.65 3.67
N ARG A 494 10.97 21.24 3.38
CA ARG A 494 10.15 21.92 4.40
C ARG A 494 9.57 20.93 5.40
N ALA A 495 9.48 21.35 6.65
CA ALA A 495 8.83 20.59 7.68
C ALA A 495 7.31 20.82 7.69
N PHE A 496 6.54 19.81 8.09
CA PHE A 496 5.21 20.08 8.63
C PHE A 496 5.37 20.77 9.97
N VAL A 497 4.59 21.81 10.18
CA VAL A 497 4.55 22.59 11.42
C VAL A 497 3.14 22.60 11.94
N GLN A 498 2.97 22.82 13.24
CA GLN A 498 1.66 22.96 13.83
C GLN A 498 1.02 24.27 13.38
N ALA A 499 -0.31 24.38 13.49
CA ALA A 499 -0.98 25.65 13.26
C ALA A 499 -0.40 26.74 14.17
N GLY A 500 -0.05 27.88 13.58
CA GLY A 500 0.58 29.01 14.29
C GLY A 500 2.11 28.93 14.47
N GLU A 501 2.76 27.80 14.15
CA GLU A 501 4.22 27.70 14.21
C GLU A 501 4.89 28.27 12.94
N GLU A 502 6.09 28.83 13.09
CA GLU A 502 6.90 29.32 11.97
C GLU A 502 7.37 28.18 11.05
N SER A 503 7.43 28.47 9.75
CA SER A 503 7.97 27.52 8.77
C SER A 503 9.42 27.19 9.09
N ARG A 504 9.74 25.89 9.18
CA ARG A 504 11.11 25.40 9.36
C ARG A 504 11.48 24.35 8.31
N ASN A 505 12.78 24.14 8.13
CA ASN A 505 13.29 23.05 7.29
C ASN A 505 13.59 21.82 8.14
N ILE A 506 13.52 20.63 7.52
CA ILE A 506 14.16 19.44 8.05
C ILE A 506 15.64 19.53 7.69
N GLU A 507 16.50 19.68 8.67
CA GLU A 507 17.94 19.64 8.46
C GLU A 507 18.42 18.18 8.42
N PRO A 508 19.35 17.83 7.53
CA PRO A 508 20.04 16.56 7.60
C PRO A 508 20.73 16.41 8.98
N PRO A 509 20.79 15.20 9.56
CA PRO A 509 21.34 14.95 10.89
C PRO A 509 22.77 15.47 11.13
N LEU A 510 23.53 15.84 10.09
CA LEU A 510 24.91 16.32 10.21
C LEU A 510 25.06 17.68 10.88
N TRP A 511 24.01 18.51 10.87
CA TRP A 511 24.14 19.91 11.29
C TRP A 511 24.04 20.15 12.80
N ASN A 512 23.72 19.11 13.61
CA ASN A 512 23.70 19.24 15.08
C ASN A 512 24.25 17.99 15.81
N PRO A 513 25.58 17.90 15.99
CA PRO A 513 26.22 16.74 16.62
C PRO A 513 25.75 16.48 18.05
N LEU A 514 25.45 17.53 18.84
CA LEU A 514 25.00 17.37 20.23
C LEU A 514 23.61 16.71 20.32
N ARG A 515 22.69 17.01 19.39
CA ARG A 515 21.39 16.32 19.28
C ARG A 515 21.53 14.85 18.85
N ASN A 516 22.58 14.51 18.11
CA ASN A 516 22.83 13.12 17.69
C ASN A 516 23.17 12.20 18.86
N PHE A 517 23.66 12.74 19.99
CA PHE A 517 24.07 11.96 21.17
C PHE A 517 23.07 11.98 22.34
N SER A 518 21.94 12.70 22.25
CA SER A 518 20.88 12.67 23.28
C SER A 518 19.76 11.69 22.91
N LEU A 519 19.95 10.41 23.26
CA LEU A 519 18.93 9.37 23.04
C LEU A 519 17.71 9.45 23.97
N SER A 520 17.86 10.03 25.17
CA SER A 520 16.80 10.05 26.19
C SER A 520 15.60 10.92 25.79
N ASP A 521 15.86 11.97 25.00
CA ASP A 521 14.86 12.95 24.58
C ASP A 521 14.48 12.81 23.11
N TYR A 522 15.20 11.96 22.36
CA TYR A 522 14.91 11.76 20.96
C TYR A 522 13.64 10.90 20.77
N LYS A 523 12.69 11.45 20.02
CA LYS A 523 11.46 10.77 19.64
C LYS A 523 11.44 10.53 18.14
N ILE A 524 10.99 9.34 17.74
CA ILE A 524 10.68 8.99 16.35
C ILE A 524 9.17 8.96 16.17
N ASN A 525 8.71 9.23 14.96
CA ASN A 525 7.30 9.09 14.57
C ASN A 525 7.08 7.75 13.89
N LEU A 526 6.21 6.91 14.44
CA LEU A 526 5.90 5.59 13.90
C LEU A 526 4.40 5.41 13.66
N PRO A 527 3.99 4.94 12.47
CA PRO A 527 2.61 4.57 12.20
C PRO A 527 2.03 3.53 13.17
N ALA A 528 2.88 2.64 13.71
CA ALA A 528 2.45 1.61 14.65
C ALA A 528 1.87 2.19 15.95
N ILE A 529 2.42 3.32 16.43
CA ILE A 529 1.94 3.98 17.66
C ILE A 529 0.56 4.60 17.43
N LEU A 530 0.35 5.20 16.25
CA LEU A 530 -0.98 5.65 15.84
C LEU A 530 -1.95 4.47 15.81
N GLN A 531 -1.59 3.36 15.18
CA GLN A 531 -2.48 2.20 15.07
C GLN A 531 -2.83 1.59 16.44
N GLU A 532 -1.86 1.48 17.35
CA GLU A 532 -2.11 1.09 18.76
C GLU A 532 -3.17 2.01 19.40
N TRP A 533 -3.07 3.32 19.18
CA TRP A 533 -4.08 4.26 19.65
C TRP A 533 -5.44 4.04 18.95
N GLN A 534 -5.46 3.85 17.63
CA GLN A 534 -6.70 3.64 16.86
C GLN A 534 -7.49 2.45 17.39
N LEU A 535 -6.81 1.32 17.65
CA LEU A 535 -7.44 0.09 18.16
C LEU A 535 -8.10 0.25 19.53
N ASN A 536 -7.77 1.31 20.28
CA ASN A 536 -8.39 1.63 21.57
C ASN A 536 -9.51 2.67 21.47
N GLN A 537 -9.88 3.14 20.26
CA GLN A 537 -10.95 4.13 20.10
C GLN A 537 -12.30 3.47 19.82
N ALA A 538 -13.36 3.93 20.48
CA ALA A 538 -14.72 3.40 20.31
C ALA A 538 -15.32 3.61 18.90
N GLY A 539 -14.82 4.58 18.13
CA GLY A 539 -15.23 4.84 16.73
C GLY A 539 -14.40 4.10 15.68
N THR A 540 -13.57 3.12 16.08
CA THR A 540 -12.67 2.39 15.18
C THR A 540 -13.28 1.10 14.64
N VAL A 541 -13.10 0.89 13.34
CA VAL A 541 -13.45 -0.34 12.63
C VAL A 541 -12.19 -0.96 12.03
N VAL A 542 -12.02 -2.27 12.17
CA VAL A 542 -10.98 -3.05 11.51
C VAL A 542 -11.60 -3.83 10.37
N TYR A 543 -11.10 -3.59 9.15
CA TYR A 543 -11.51 -4.31 7.95
C TYR A 543 -10.46 -5.35 7.62
N ASP A 544 -10.88 -6.62 7.62
CA ASP A 544 -10.01 -7.73 7.27
C ASP A 544 -9.97 -7.93 5.75
N ARG A 545 -8.76 -7.99 5.21
CA ARG A 545 -8.43 -8.18 3.79
C ARG A 545 -9.32 -7.35 2.85
N PRO A 546 -9.41 -6.02 3.05
CA PRO A 546 -10.37 -5.20 2.34
C PRO A 546 -10.09 -5.22 0.84
N VAL A 547 -11.12 -5.63 0.08
CA VAL A 547 -11.09 -5.64 -1.38
C VAL A 547 -11.60 -4.31 -1.96
N LYS A 548 -12.55 -3.65 -1.29
CA LYS A 548 -13.14 -2.36 -1.66
C LYS A 548 -12.60 -1.20 -0.80
N LEU A 549 -13.01 0.03 -1.11
CA LEU A 549 -12.70 1.22 -0.31
C LEU A 549 -13.39 1.11 1.06
N SER A 550 -12.60 1.13 2.14
CA SER A 550 -13.08 0.99 3.52
C SER A 550 -13.56 2.34 4.04
N ILE A 551 -14.80 2.72 3.69
CA ILE A 551 -15.44 3.98 4.13
C ILE A 551 -16.55 3.68 5.12
N VAL A 552 -17.48 2.80 4.76
CA VAL A 552 -18.69 2.52 5.53
C VAL A 552 -18.43 1.36 6.48
N PRO A 553 -18.71 1.49 7.79
CA PRO A 553 -18.65 0.37 8.73
C PRO A 553 -19.47 -0.81 8.20
N PRO A 554 -18.99 -2.07 8.34
CA PRO A 554 -19.83 -3.22 8.05
C PRO A 554 -21.06 -3.16 8.98
N VAL A 555 -22.24 -3.41 8.42
CA VAL A 555 -23.47 -3.53 9.22
C VAL A 555 -23.25 -4.65 10.21
N GLU A 556 -23.30 -4.36 11.51
CA GLU A 556 -23.30 -5.39 12.55
C GLU A 556 -24.50 -6.30 12.26
N GLN A 557 -24.24 -7.51 11.73
CA GLN A 557 -25.24 -8.56 11.72
C GLN A 557 -25.51 -8.86 13.20
N GLY A 558 -26.69 -8.49 13.68
CA GLY A 558 -27.03 -8.49 15.10
C GLY A 558 -26.56 -9.75 15.81
N ALA A 559 -25.87 -9.52 16.94
CA ALA A 559 -25.51 -10.55 17.91
C ALA A 559 -26.76 -11.10 18.62
#